data_AF-A0A848DEJ8-F1
#
_entry.id   AF-A0A848DEJ8-F1
#
_cell.length_a   1.000
_cell.length_b   1.000
_cell.length_c   1.000
_cell.angle_alpha   90.00
_cell.angle_beta   90.00
_cell.angle_gamma   90.00
#
_symmetry.space_group_name_H-M   'P 1'
#
loop_
_entity.id
_entity.type
_entity.pdbx_description
1 polymer ?
#
loop_
_entity_poly.entity_id
_entity_poly.type
_entity_poly.pdbx_seq_one_letter_code
_entity_poly.pdbx_strand_id
1 'polypeptide(L)'
;MQSTIESRIDALARRDRLLAVTFTALMWSVLAFVLTVASAVAPSPGIVVALVASLLLLGLFNTASMVALVRRYAANKDLVYRPDIVNLDRMRHERARGRS
;
A
#
# COMPACT_ATOMS: atom_id res chain seq x y z
N MET A 1 9.17 -3.04 27.55
CA MET A 1 10.16 -2.57 26.56
C MET A 1 9.93 -3.19 25.17
N GLN A 2 9.70 -4.51 25.06
CA GLN A 2 9.28 -5.16 23.81
C GLN A 2 7.95 -4.59 23.24
N SER A 3 6.97 -4.33 24.11
CA SER A 3 5.68 -3.72 23.73
C SER A 3 5.78 -2.37 23.02
N THR A 4 6.84 -1.58 23.25
CA THR A 4 7.02 -0.26 22.66
C THR A 4 7.53 -0.33 21.21
N ILE A 5 8.26 -1.38 20.86
CA ILE A 5 8.78 -1.58 19.49
C ILE A 5 7.70 -2.17 18.59
N GLU A 6 6.99 -3.18 19.10
CA GLU A 6 5.91 -3.87 18.41
C GLU A 6 4.75 -2.90 18.08
N SER A 7 4.39 -2.03 19.03
CA SER A 7 3.39 -0.98 18.81
C SER A 7 3.78 0.04 17.74
N ARG A 8 5.08 0.35 17.57
CA ARG A 8 5.55 1.26 16.51
C ARG A 8 5.52 0.58 15.13
N ILE A 9 5.85 -0.70 15.05
CA ILE A 9 5.75 -1.49 13.81
C ILE A 9 4.29 -1.59 13.37
N ASP A 10 3.38 -1.79 14.31
CA ASP A 10 1.95 -1.81 14.01
C ASP A 10 1.41 -0.45 13.59
N ALA A 11 1.89 0.64 14.20
CA ALA A 11 1.51 1.98 13.77
C ALA A 11 1.97 2.30 12.34
N LEU A 12 3.20 1.90 11.98
CA LEU A 12 3.72 2.09 10.63
C LEU A 12 2.96 1.25 9.61
N ALA A 13 2.72 -0.03 9.90
CA ALA A 13 1.96 -0.90 9.01
C ALA A 13 0.49 -0.48 8.86
N ARG A 14 -0.13 0.08 9.90
CA ARG A 14 -1.46 0.69 9.81
C ARG A 14 -1.45 1.89 8.85
N ARG A 15 -0.42 2.74 8.90
CA ARG A 15 -0.26 3.86 7.96
C ARG A 15 -0.06 3.39 6.53
N ASP A 16 0.80 2.40 6.30
CA ASP A 16 1.02 1.86 4.96
C ASP A 16 -0.25 1.25 4.38
N ARG A 17 -1.01 0.53 5.22
CA ARG A 17 -2.32 0.01 4.84
C ARG A 17 -3.32 1.11 4.54
N LEU A 18 -3.32 2.20 5.32
CA LEU A 18 -4.18 3.35 5.07
C LEU A 18 -3.83 4.01 3.73
N LEU A 19 -2.53 4.24 3.45
CA LEU A 19 -2.08 4.77 2.17
C LEU A 19 -2.47 3.86 1.02
N ALA A 20 -2.31 2.55 1.17
CA ALA A 20 -2.72 1.57 0.16
C ALA A 20 -4.20 1.68 -0.18
N VAL A 21 -5.06 1.70 0.86
CA VAL A 21 -6.51 1.84 0.68
C VAL A 21 -6.86 3.18 0.03
N THR A 22 -6.25 4.28 0.50
CA THR A 22 -6.50 5.63 -0.04
C THR A 22 -6.11 5.72 -1.52
N PHE A 23 -4.92 5.23 -1.90
CA PHE A 23 -4.50 5.24 -3.30
C PHE A 23 -5.39 4.38 -4.19
N THR A 24 -5.77 3.18 -3.74
CA THR A 24 -6.71 2.34 -4.48
C THR A 24 -8.07 3.02 -4.64
N ALA A 25 -8.62 3.64 -3.59
CA ALA A 25 -9.89 4.35 -3.65
C ALA A 25 -9.86 5.57 -4.60
N LEU A 26 -8.77 6.35 -4.54
CA LEU A 26 -8.56 7.48 -5.47
C LEU A 26 -8.46 7.00 -6.90
N MET A 27 -7.72 5.92 -7.17
CA MET A 27 -7.63 5.33 -8.51
C MET A 27 -9.02 4.94 -9.03
N TRP A 28 -9.82 4.21 -8.25
CA TRP A 28 -11.19 3.83 -8.66
C TRP A 28 -12.07 5.06 -8.92
N SER A 29 -11.92 6.13 -8.13
CA SER A 29 -12.64 7.38 -8.33
C SER A 29 -12.28 8.03 -9.68
N VAL A 30 -10.98 8.07 -10.02
CA VAL A 30 -10.50 8.57 -11.31
C VAL A 30 -11.02 7.70 -12.45
N LEU A 31 -10.96 6.38 -12.32
CA LEU A 31 -11.47 5.45 -13.33
C LEU A 31 -12.96 5.65 -13.60
N ALA A 32 -13.78 5.75 -12.54
CA ALA A 32 -15.21 6.00 -12.66
C ALA A 32 -15.51 7.34 -13.35
N PHE A 33 -14.77 8.40 -12.98
CA PHE A 33 -14.87 9.71 -13.63
C PHE A 33 -14.53 9.61 -15.12
N VAL A 34 -13.40 8.97 -15.46
CA VAL A 34 -12.97 8.78 -16.85
C VAL A 34 -14.00 8.00 -17.65
N LEU A 35 -14.57 6.91 -17.11
CA LEU A 35 -15.61 6.15 -17.79
C LEU A 35 -16.86 7.00 -18.06
N THR A 36 -17.27 7.81 -17.09
CA THR A 36 -18.43 8.70 -17.23
C THR A 36 -18.21 9.71 -18.37
N VAL A 37 -17.05 10.37 -18.39
CA VAL A 37 -16.74 11.36 -19.43
C VAL A 37 -16.55 10.69 -20.80
N ALA A 38 -15.82 9.57 -20.86
CA ALA A 38 -15.51 8.89 -22.11
C ALA A 38 -16.75 8.24 -22.73
N SER A 39 -17.66 7.68 -21.92
CA SER A 39 -18.91 7.09 -22.42
C SER A 39 -19.86 8.12 -23.01
N ALA A 40 -19.87 9.36 -22.51
CA ALA A 40 -20.71 10.44 -23.04
C ALA A 40 -20.34 10.88 -24.46
N VAL A 41 -19.08 10.69 -24.86
CA VAL A 41 -18.56 11.05 -26.19
C VAL A 41 -18.27 9.83 -27.08
N ALA A 42 -18.56 8.62 -26.59
CA ALA A 42 -18.27 7.40 -27.30
C ALA A 42 -19.20 7.25 -28.52
N PRO A 43 -18.65 7.03 -29.75
CA PRO A 43 -19.46 7.02 -30.96
C PRO A 43 -20.24 5.72 -31.19
N SER A 44 -20.00 4.67 -30.39
CA SER A 44 -20.75 3.41 -30.47
C SER A 44 -20.82 2.67 -29.13
N PRO A 45 -21.86 1.83 -28.93
CA PRO A 45 -21.96 0.98 -27.73
C PRO A 45 -20.77 0.03 -27.55
N GLY A 46 -20.18 -0.45 -28.65
CA GLY A 46 -19.02 -1.35 -28.60
C GLY A 46 -17.79 -0.70 -27.96
N ILE A 47 -17.59 0.61 -28.17
CA ILE A 47 -16.51 1.36 -27.52
C ILE A 47 -16.76 1.50 -26.02
N VAL A 48 -18.01 1.73 -25.60
CA VAL A 48 -18.36 1.78 -24.17
C VAL A 48 -18.08 0.43 -23.49
N VAL A 49 -18.43 -0.69 -24.14
CA VAL A 49 -18.11 -2.03 -23.62
C VAL A 49 -16.60 -2.22 -23.48
N ALA A 50 -15.82 -1.82 -24.48
CA ALA A 50 -14.36 -1.91 -24.42
C ALA A 50 -13.79 -1.04 -23.27
N LEU A 51 -14.29 0.19 -23.09
CA LEU A 51 -13.89 1.08 -22.00
C LEU A 51 -14.18 0.48 -20.62
N VAL A 52 -15.37 -0.10 -20.43
CA VAL A 52 -15.73 -0.79 -19.18
C VAL A 52 -14.81 -1.97 -18.93
N ALA A 53 -14.56 -2.81 -19.95
CA ALA A 53 -13.70 -3.97 -19.81
C ALA A 53 -12.25 -3.57 -19.46
N SER A 54 -11.68 -2.57 -20.16
CA SER A 54 -10.35 -2.04 -19.88
C SER A 54 -10.25 -1.44 -18.48
N LEU A 55 -11.27 -0.69 -18.05
CA LEU A 55 -11.32 -0.12 -16.70
C LEU A 55 -11.33 -1.21 -15.63
N LEU A 56 -12.18 -2.23 -15.79
CA LEU A 56 -12.28 -3.33 -14.83
C LEU A 56 -10.98 -4.12 -14.76
N LEU A 57 -10.38 -4.45 -15.90
CA LEU A 57 -9.09 -5.13 -15.94
C LEU A 57 -8.02 -4.30 -15.22
N LEU A 58 -7.87 -3.03 -15.58
CA LEU A 58 -6.88 -2.14 -14.96
C LEU A 58 -7.11 -2.02 -13.45
N GLY A 59 -8.36 -1.74 -13.05
CA GLY A 59 -8.73 -1.55 -11.64
C GLY A 59 -8.51 -2.81 -10.81
N LEU A 60 -8.92 -3.98 -11.31
CA LEU A 60 -8.76 -5.25 -10.62
C LEU A 60 -7.29 -5.67 -10.52
N PHE A 61 -6.53 -5.63 -11.61
CA PHE A 61 -5.10 -6.00 -11.59
C PHE A 61 -4.28 -5.04 -10.72
N ASN A 62 -4.56 -3.74 -10.77
CA ASN A 62 -3.90 -2.76 -9.91
C ASN A 62 -4.22 -3.03 -8.43
N THR A 63 -5.51 -3.23 -8.10
CA THR A 63 -5.94 -3.55 -6.73
C THR A 63 -5.32 -4.85 -6.23
N ALA A 64 -5.30 -5.90 -7.06
CA ALA A 64 -4.67 -7.18 -6.72
C ALA A 64 -3.16 -7.03 -6.47
N SER A 65 -2.47 -6.21 -7.27
CA SER A 65 -1.04 -5.92 -7.08
C SER A 65 -0.79 -5.20 -5.76
N MET A 66 -1.63 -4.23 -5.40
CA MET A 66 -1.53 -3.51 -4.12
C MET A 66 -1.81 -4.44 -2.93
N VAL A 67 -2.81 -5.31 -3.03
CA VAL A 67 -3.11 -6.33 -2.01
C VAL A 67 -1.96 -7.31 -1.86
N ALA A 68 -1.37 -7.77 -2.97
CA ALA A 68 -0.21 -8.65 -2.95
C ALA A 68 0.99 -7.98 -2.27
N LEU A 69 1.22 -6.69 -2.55
CA LEU A 69 2.25 -5.90 -1.89
C LEU A 69 2.03 -5.85 -0.37
N VAL A 70 0.83 -5.45 0.07
CA VAL A 70 0.50 -5.35 1.51
C VAL A 70 0.59 -6.73 2.19
N ARG A 71 0.10 -7.80 1.54
CA ARG A 71 0.17 -9.17 2.06
C ARG A 71 1.61 -9.65 2.17
N ARG A 72 2.46 -9.36 1.19
CA ARG A 72 3.88 -9.68 1.21
C ARG A 72 4.61 -8.91 2.32
N TYR A 73 4.25 -7.64 2.56
CA TYR A 73 4.79 -6.89 3.70
C TYR A 73 4.37 -7.49 5.04
N ALA A 74 3.09 -7.88 5.18
CA ALA A 74 2.60 -8.52 6.41
C ALA A 74 3.28 -9.88 6.66
N ALA A 75 3.48 -10.69 5.62
CA ALA A 75 4.10 -12.01 5.72
C ALA A 75 5.62 -11.98 5.98
N ASN A 76 6.32 -10.89 5.61
CA ASN A 76 7.77 -10.76 5.79
C ASN A 76 8.17 -9.84 6.97
N LYS A 77 7.22 -9.36 7.77
CA LYS A 77 7.51 -8.48 8.92
C LYS A 77 8.46 -9.13 9.93
N ASP A 78 8.30 -10.41 10.22
CA ASP A 78 9.08 -11.09 11.28
C ASP A 78 10.55 -11.28 10.91
N LEU A 79 10.86 -11.41 9.61
CA LEU A 79 12.22 -11.59 9.10
C LEU A 79 12.97 -10.27 8.89
N VAL A 80 12.26 -9.20 8.52
CA VAL A 80 12.87 -7.89 8.22
C VAL A 80 13.02 -7.01 9.46
N TYR A 81 12.04 -7.00 10.37
CA TYR A 81 12.07 -6.06 11.49
C TYR A 81 12.95 -6.52 12.65
N ARG A 82 13.13 -7.83 12.86
CA ARG A 82 13.99 -8.35 13.95
C ARG A 82 15.43 -7.84 13.86
N PRO A 83 16.12 -7.94 12.70
CA PRO A 83 17.48 -7.43 12.54
C PRO A 83 17.58 -5.90 12.71
N ASP A 84 16.61 -5.15 12.19
CA ASP A 84 16.62 -3.68 12.26
C ASP A 84 16.43 -3.15 13.68
N ILE A 85 15.54 -3.78 14.47
CA ILE A 85 15.38 -3.45 15.90
C ILE A 85 16.68 -3.70 16.65
N VAL A 86 17.30 -4.86 16.43
CA VAL A 86 18.56 -5.23 17.11
C VAL A 86 19.68 -4.26 16.75
N ASN A 87 19.78 -3.82 15.49
CA ASN A 87 20.79 -2.86 15.08
C ASN A 87 20.51 -1.44 15.61
N LEU A 88 19.25 -1.01 15.66
CA LEU A 88 18.85 0.26 16.28
C LEU A 88 19.14 0.31 17.78
N ASP A 89 18.91 -0.79 18.50
CA ASP A 89 19.27 -0.90 19.92
C ASP A 89 20.79 -0.90 20.10
N ARG A 90 21.54 -1.57 19.23
CA ARG A 90 23.02 -1.51 19.24
C ARG A 90 23.53 -0.07 19.07
N MET A 91 23.00 0.68 18.12
CA MET A 91 23.36 2.09 17.90
C MET A 91 22.98 3.00 19.08
N ARG A 92 21.87 2.71 19.77
CA ARG A 92 21.48 3.43 21.01
C ARG A 92 22.44 3.13 22.15
N HIS A 93 22.83 1.87 22.33
CA HIS A 93 23.79 1.48 23.36
C HIS A 93 25.18 2.07 23.10
N GLU A 94 25.64 2.13 21.85
CA GLU A 94 26.91 2.78 21.49
C GLU A 94 26.87 4.29 21.75
N ARG A 95 25.77 4.97 21.41
CA ARG A 95 25.60 6.41 21.72
C ARG A 95 25.54 6.69 23.24
N ALA A 96 25.03 5.76 24.03
CA ALA A 96 25.02 5.88 25.49
C ALA A 96 26.42 5.66 26.10
N ARG A 97 27.22 4.73 25.54
CA ARG A 97 28.61 4.49 25.96
C ARG A 97 29.59 5.59 25.54
N GLY A 98 29.35 6.28 24.43
CA GLY A 98 30.18 7.41 24.00
C GLY A 98 29.95 8.72 24.77
N ARG A 99 29.06 8.73 25.77
CA ARG A 99 28.72 9.90 26.61
C ARG A 99 29.14 9.75 28.08
N SER A 100 29.82 8.66 28.44
CA SER A 100 30.52 8.46 29.72
C SER A 100 32.01 8.63 29.53
#